data_AF-A0A8T3Y624-F1
#
_entry.id   AF-A0A8T3Y624-F1
#
_cell.length_a   1.000
_cell.length_b   1.000
_cell.length_c   1.000
_cell.angle_alpha   90.00
_cell.angle_beta   90.00
_cell.angle_gamma   90.00
#
_symmetry.space_group_name_H-M   'P 1'
#
loop_
_entity.id
_entity.type
_entity.pdbx_description
1 polymer ?
#
loop_
_entity_poly.entity_id
_entity_poly.type
_entity_poly.pdbx_seq_one_letter_code
_entity_poly.pdbx_strand_id
1 'polypeptide(L)'
;MSPKEESRIETKQQGSPCPQNATAKVIFTYAIEHLSKTDKVRFYYALKGRDGKTGIVKQWSIEQLGRAVLLVPESHENDVRDFLAFWKCAFNSRRVWLV
;
A
#
# COMPACT_ATOMS: atom_id res chain seq x y z
N MET A 1 28.45 48.83 -8.01
CA MET A 1 27.37 49.46 -7.22
C MET A 1 26.20 48.48 -7.19
N SER A 2 26.12 47.66 -6.14
CA SER A 2 24.86 47.04 -5.71
C SER A 2 24.08 48.06 -4.88
N PRO A 3 22.76 47.97 -4.81
CA PRO A 3 22.11 47.30 -3.66
C PRO A 3 21.04 46.26 -4.11
N LYS A 4 20.93 45.07 -3.47
CA LYS A 4 20.00 44.67 -2.36
C LYS A 4 18.52 44.72 -2.77
N GLU A 5 17.59 43.79 -2.52
CA GLU A 5 17.35 42.75 -1.49
C GLU A 5 16.13 41.94 -2.01
N GLU A 6 16.15 40.60 -2.09
CA GLU A 6 15.42 39.66 -1.20
C GLU A 6 14.00 40.13 -0.77
N SER A 7 12.89 39.41 -1.03
CA SER A 7 12.55 38.19 -0.28
C SER A 7 11.10 37.72 -0.55
N ARG A 8 10.89 36.40 -0.30
CA ARG A 8 9.68 35.72 0.20
C ARG A 8 8.51 35.49 -0.79
N ILE A 9 7.92 34.30 -0.89
CA ILE A 9 7.59 33.33 0.17
C ILE A 9 7.77 31.88 -0.33
N GLU A 10 8.77 31.19 0.23
CA GLU A 10 8.79 29.73 0.31
C GLU A 10 7.75 29.29 1.34
N THR A 11 6.70 28.60 0.88
CA THR A 11 5.76 27.91 1.77
C THR A 11 6.47 26.69 2.35
N LYS A 12 7.00 26.89 3.56
CA LYS A 12 7.49 25.84 4.45
C LYS A 12 6.46 24.71 4.56
N GLN A 13 6.82 23.51 4.11
CA GLN A 13 6.36 22.29 4.76
C GLN A 13 7.59 21.65 5.40
N GLN A 14 7.74 21.93 6.69
CA GLN A 14 8.71 21.28 7.56
C GLN A 14 8.28 19.82 7.73
N GLY A 15 8.83 18.94 6.89
CA GLY A 15 8.87 17.51 7.17
C GLY A 15 9.95 17.26 8.21
N SER A 16 9.56 16.74 9.38
CA SER A 16 10.45 16.30 10.44
C SER A 16 11.56 15.39 9.90
N PRO A 17 12.79 15.40 10.48
CA PRO A 17 13.82 14.44 10.10
C PRO A 17 13.31 13.04 10.47
N CYS A 18 12.90 12.28 9.46
CA CYS A 18 12.56 10.87 9.64
C CYS A 18 13.84 10.15 10.12
N PRO A 19 13.74 9.22 11.07
CA PRO A 19 14.87 8.39 11.42
C PRO A 19 15.34 7.71 10.13
N GLN A 20 16.65 7.73 9.88
CA GLN A 20 17.29 7.39 8.61
C GLN A 20 17.19 5.89 8.23
N ASN A 21 16.24 5.17 8.85
CA ASN A 21 15.95 3.76 8.65
C ASN A 21 14.43 3.47 8.55
N ALA A 22 13.57 4.49 8.54
CA ALA A 22 12.12 4.27 8.48
C ALA A 22 11.70 3.79 7.09
N THR A 23 11.17 2.56 7.00
CA THR A 23 10.61 2.05 5.74
C THR A 23 9.14 2.41 5.66
N ALA A 24 8.78 3.19 4.64
CA ALA A 24 7.40 3.50 4.35
C ALA A 24 6.65 2.27 3.84
N LYS A 25 5.53 1.95 4.48
CA LYS A 25 4.61 0.88 4.07
C LYS A 25 3.18 1.41 4.03
N VAL A 26 2.30 0.67 3.37
CA VAL A 26 0.89 1.00 3.24
C VAL A 26 0.07 -0.17 3.75
N ILE A 27 -0.84 0.11 4.68
CA ILE A 27 -1.83 -0.85 5.15
C ILE A 27 -3.07 -0.74 4.26
N PHE A 28 -3.47 -1.83 3.63
CA PHE A 28 -4.73 -1.97 2.92
C PHE A 28 -5.70 -2.80 3.77
N THR A 29 -6.88 -2.25 4.02
CA THR A 29 -8.02 -2.98 4.59
C THR A 29 -9.06 -3.11 3.50
N TYR A 30 -9.45 -4.33 3.16
CA TYR A 30 -10.37 -4.59 2.05
C TYR A 30 -11.60 -5.42 2.48
N ALA A 31 -12.64 -5.35 1.66
CA ALA A 31 -13.90 -6.05 1.82
C ALA A 31 -14.11 -7.01 0.63
N ILE A 32 -14.58 -8.23 0.93
CA ILE A 32 -14.88 -9.26 -0.08
C ILE A 32 -16.32 -9.77 0.02
N GLU A 33 -17.16 -9.13 0.82
CA GLU A 33 -18.52 -9.55 1.13
C GLU A 33 -19.36 -9.70 -0.13
N HIS A 34 -19.17 -8.79 -1.11
CA HIS A 34 -19.84 -8.79 -2.42
C HIS A 34 -19.45 -9.97 -3.31
N LEU A 35 -18.31 -10.60 -3.08
CA LEU A 35 -17.86 -11.75 -3.88
C LEU A 35 -18.71 -12.99 -3.57
N SER A 36 -19.04 -13.74 -4.62
CA SER A 36 -19.68 -15.05 -4.49
C SER A 36 -18.76 -16.04 -3.75
N LYS A 37 -19.32 -17.16 -3.24
CA LYS A 37 -18.49 -18.19 -2.59
C LYS A 37 -17.37 -18.70 -3.51
N THR A 38 -17.68 -18.91 -4.78
CA THR A 38 -16.72 -19.35 -5.80
C THR A 38 -15.65 -18.30 -6.06
N ASP A 39 -16.03 -17.03 -6.16
CA ASP A 39 -15.06 -15.96 -6.42
C ASP A 39 -14.20 -15.63 -5.20
N LYS A 40 -14.72 -15.80 -3.98
CA LYS A 40 -13.91 -15.75 -2.75
C LYS A 40 -12.78 -16.76 -2.79
N VAL A 41 -13.06 -18.00 -3.21
CA VAL A 41 -12.02 -19.03 -3.37
C VAL A 41 -10.99 -18.62 -4.43
N ARG A 42 -11.43 -18.14 -5.59
CA ARG A 42 -10.54 -17.65 -6.65
C ARG A 42 -9.69 -16.45 -6.21
N PHE A 43 -10.28 -15.52 -5.47
CA PHE A 43 -9.59 -14.38 -4.87
C PHE A 43 -8.47 -14.85 -3.94
N TYR A 44 -8.73 -15.82 -3.07
CA TYR A 44 -7.70 -16.36 -2.19
C TYR A 44 -6.57 -17.07 -2.95
N TYR A 45 -6.88 -17.74 -4.07
CA TYR A 45 -5.84 -18.31 -4.93
C TYR A 45 -5.00 -17.23 -5.61
N ALA A 46 -5.60 -16.12 -6.06
CA ALA A 46 -4.85 -15.01 -6.63
C ALA A 46 -4.01 -14.29 -5.55
N LEU A 47 -4.55 -14.19 -4.33
CA LEU A 47 -3.90 -13.55 -3.19
C LEU A 47 -2.69 -14.35 -2.68
N LYS A 48 -2.90 -15.63 -2.34
CA LYS A 48 -1.90 -16.48 -1.67
C LYS A 48 -1.16 -17.41 -2.61
N GLY A 49 -1.71 -17.67 -3.80
CA GLY A 49 -1.23 -18.70 -4.70
C GLY A 49 -1.98 -20.01 -4.54
N ARG A 50 -1.73 -20.93 -5.47
CA ARG A 50 -2.29 -22.30 -5.49
C ARG A 50 -1.36 -23.23 -6.23
N ASP A 51 -1.24 -24.48 -5.75
CA ASP A 51 -0.54 -25.59 -6.44
C ASP A 51 0.87 -25.19 -6.96
N GLY A 52 1.67 -24.58 -6.10
CA GLY A 52 3.04 -24.14 -6.43
C GLY A 52 3.15 -22.80 -7.18
N LYS A 53 2.03 -22.21 -7.61
CA LYS A 53 2.01 -20.86 -8.18
C LYS A 53 2.00 -19.79 -7.09
N THR A 54 2.82 -18.77 -7.27
CA THR A 54 2.96 -17.61 -6.37
C THR A 54 1.75 -16.69 -6.51
N GLY A 55 1.11 -16.34 -5.39
CA GLY A 55 0.12 -15.25 -5.33
C GLY A 55 0.77 -13.90 -5.02
N ILE A 56 0.00 -12.83 -5.13
CA ILE A 56 0.54 -11.47 -4.95
C ILE A 56 1.22 -11.26 -3.59
N VAL A 57 0.76 -11.97 -2.55
CA VAL A 57 1.32 -11.86 -1.20
C VAL A 57 2.80 -12.21 -1.19
N LYS A 58 3.16 -13.31 -1.83
CA LYS A 58 4.55 -13.76 -1.89
C LYS A 58 5.33 -13.06 -3.01
N GLN A 59 4.66 -12.70 -4.11
CA GLN A 59 5.30 -12.02 -5.24
C GLN A 59 5.81 -10.62 -4.87
N TRP A 60 5.04 -9.87 -4.07
CA TRP A 60 5.35 -8.49 -3.69
C TRP A 60 5.79 -8.35 -2.24
N SER A 61 6.16 -9.47 -1.60
CA SER A 61 6.60 -9.51 -0.19
C SER A 61 5.63 -8.79 0.76
N ILE A 62 4.34 -8.97 0.55
CA ILE A 62 3.27 -8.38 1.37
C ILE A 62 3.13 -9.21 2.63
N GLU A 63 2.96 -8.51 3.76
CA GLU A 63 2.68 -9.15 5.03
C GLU A 63 1.18 -9.11 5.31
N GLN A 64 0.57 -10.27 5.55
CA GLN A 64 -0.86 -10.34 5.86
C GLN A 64 -1.06 -10.25 7.37
N LEU A 65 -1.50 -9.08 7.85
CA LEU A 65 -1.71 -8.80 9.27
C LEU A 65 -3.02 -9.40 9.81
N GLY A 66 -3.98 -9.67 8.92
CA GLY A 66 -5.28 -10.22 9.28
C GLY A 66 -6.03 -10.75 8.06
N ARG A 67 -7.27 -11.22 8.27
CA ARG A 67 -8.06 -11.85 7.19
C ARG A 67 -8.20 -10.97 5.96
N ALA A 68 -8.41 -9.67 6.15
CA ALA A 68 -8.59 -8.70 5.08
C ALA A 68 -7.70 -7.45 5.24
N VAL A 69 -6.51 -7.65 5.83
CA VAL A 69 -5.55 -6.58 6.09
C VAL A 69 -4.19 -6.96 5.52
N LEU A 70 -3.64 -6.14 4.64
CA LEU A 70 -2.33 -6.31 3.99
C LEU A 70 -1.42 -5.15 4.36
N LEU A 71 -0.18 -5.45 4.73
CA LEU A 71 0.89 -4.49 4.88
C LEU A 71 1.81 -4.62 3.67
N VAL A 72 1.78 -3.59 2.84
CA VAL A 72 2.36 -3.58 1.50
C VAL A 72 3.54 -2.61 1.48
N PRO A 73 4.69 -2.98 0.87
CA PRO A 73 5.74 -2.02 0.57
C PRO A 73 5.21 -0.86 -0.28
N GLU A 74 5.63 0.37 -0.03
CA GLU A 74 5.18 1.54 -0.83
C GLU A 74 5.39 1.34 -2.34
N SER A 75 6.45 0.64 -2.74
CA SER A 75 6.75 0.33 -4.14
C SER A 75 5.66 -0.46 -4.88
N HIS A 76 4.80 -1.17 -4.16
CA HIS A 76 3.73 -2.02 -4.72
C HIS A 76 2.32 -1.52 -4.36
N GLU A 77 2.20 -0.27 -3.90
CA GLU A 77 0.92 0.33 -3.55
C GLU A 77 -0.07 0.32 -4.73
N ASN A 78 0.39 0.73 -5.91
CA ASN A 78 -0.45 0.78 -7.11
C ASN A 78 -0.82 -0.62 -7.59
N ASP A 79 0.11 -1.57 -7.56
CA ASP A 79 -0.15 -2.95 -7.96
C ASP A 79 -1.26 -3.60 -7.11
N VAL A 80 -1.23 -3.37 -5.79
CA VAL A 80 -2.28 -3.86 -4.88
C VAL A 80 -3.60 -3.12 -5.07
N ARG A 81 -3.56 -1.81 -5.33
CA ARG A 81 -4.74 -1.02 -5.65
C ARG A 81 -5.44 -1.57 -6.90
N ASP A 82 -4.68 -1.82 -7.95
CA ASP A 82 -5.19 -2.36 -9.22
C ASP A 82 -5.73 -3.78 -9.06
N PHE A 83 -5.04 -4.61 -8.27
CA PHE A 83 -5.54 -5.93 -7.90
C PHE A 83 -6.92 -5.85 -7.20
N LEU A 84 -7.05 -5.03 -6.17
CA LEU A 84 -8.31 -4.89 -5.42
C LEU A 84 -9.41 -4.29 -6.30
N ALA A 85 -9.08 -3.33 -7.16
CA ALA A 85 -10.00 -2.73 -8.11
C ALA A 85 -10.49 -3.74 -9.18
N PHE A 86 -9.60 -4.59 -9.69
CA PHE A 86 -9.95 -5.67 -10.61
C PHE A 86 -11.00 -6.62 -10.00
N TRP A 87 -10.84 -6.96 -8.72
CA TRP A 87 -11.81 -7.75 -7.96
C TRP A 87 -13.04 -6.96 -7.48
N LYS A 88 -13.11 -5.67 -7.78
CA LYS A 88 -14.16 -4.74 -7.36
C LYS A 88 -14.32 -4.70 -5.84
N CYS A 89 -13.25 -4.95 -5.09
CA CYS A 89 -13.24 -4.88 -3.64
C CYS A 89 -13.30 -3.42 -3.19
N ALA A 90 -14.17 -3.12 -2.23
CA ALA A 90 -14.05 -1.88 -1.47
C ALA A 90 -12.81 -1.98 -0.57
N PHE A 91 -11.98 -0.94 -0.54
CA PHE A 91 -10.79 -0.91 0.30
C PHE A 91 -10.49 0.50 0.82
N ASN A 92 -9.74 0.55 1.92
CA ASN A 92 -9.12 1.75 2.46
C ASN A 92 -7.60 1.52 2.55
N SER A 93 -6.82 2.57 2.33
CA SER A 93 -5.36 2.51 2.43
C SER A 93 -4.84 3.58 3.39
N ARG A 94 -3.91 3.20 4.27
CA ARG A 94 -3.24 4.12 5.20
C ARG A 94 -1.73 3.93 5.13
N ARG A 95 -0.99 5.01 4.90
CA ARG A 95 0.48 5.01 4.96
C ARG A 95 0.96 4.95 6.42
N VAL A 96 1.95 4.12 6.68
CA VAL A 96 2.58 3.95 7.99
C VAL A 96 4.10 3.96 7.83
N TRP A 97 4.79 4.49 8.83
CA TRP A 97 6.24 4.51 8.91
C TRP A 97 6.65 3.48 9.96
N LEU A 98 7.41 2.47 9.56
CA LEU A 98 7.98 1.50 10.49
C LEU A 98 9.37 1.98 10.89
N VAL A 99 9.61 2.11 12.19
CA VAL A 99 10.86 2.56 12.81
C VAL A 99 11.68 1.39 13.33
#